data_AF-A0A7S0ALW4-F1
#
_entry.id   AF-A0A7S0ALW4-F1
#
_cell.length_a   1.000
_cell.length_b   1.000
_cell.length_c   1.000
_cell.angle_alpha   90.00
_cell.angle_beta   90.00
_cell.angle_gamma   90.00
#
_symmetry.space_group_name_H-M   'P 1'
#
loop_
_entity.id
_entity.type
_entity.pdbx_description
1 polymer ?
#
loop_
_entity_poly.entity_id
_entity_poly.type
_entity_poly.pdbx_seq_one_letter_code
_entity_poly.pdbx_strand_id
1 'polypeptide(L)'
;ILCSEPRPAIVNGKICDAFLTVLAREDESVAIISQTLDVIMDMYSADETDEGNHEATFRQKNVLPALKAVLPSFKRRVTLERGKVDAESMEMWKECAINCK
;
A
#
# COMPACT_ATOMS: atom_id res chain seq x y z
N ILE A 1 -8.55 6.53 -10.08
CA ILE A 1 -9.86 5.95 -9.70
C ILE A 1 -9.97 4.57 -10.34
N LEU A 2 -9.52 3.52 -9.65
CA LEU A 2 -9.68 2.12 -10.12
C LEU A 2 -10.44 1.24 -9.09
N CYS A 3 -10.85 1.80 -7.94
CA CYS A 3 -11.40 1.02 -6.82
C CYS A 3 -12.71 1.59 -6.24
N SER A 4 -13.51 2.33 -7.01
CA SER A 4 -14.77 2.93 -6.52
C SER A 4 -16.02 2.05 -6.70
N GLU A 5 -15.90 0.85 -7.27
CA GLU A 5 -17.04 -0.07 -7.47
C GLU A 5 -16.81 -1.39 -6.71
N PRO A 6 -17.85 -1.96 -6.07
CA PRO A 6 -17.75 -3.23 -5.35
C PRO A 6 -17.40 -4.35 -6.34
N ARG A 7 -16.14 -4.79 -6.31
CA ARG A 7 -15.67 -5.92 -7.12
C ARG A 7 -16.00 -7.22 -6.41
N PRO A 8 -16.26 -8.32 -7.15
CA PRO A 8 -16.38 -9.64 -6.55
C PRO A 8 -15.13 -9.98 -5.72
N ALA A 9 -15.31 -10.56 -4.53
CA ALA A 9 -14.23 -10.84 -3.58
C ALA A 9 -13.03 -11.60 -4.19
N ILE A 10 -13.27 -12.46 -5.19
CA ILE A 10 -12.24 -13.19 -5.94
C ILE A 10 -11.28 -12.23 -6.69
N VAL A 11 -11.81 -11.15 -7.27
CA VAL A 11 -11.02 -10.16 -7.99
C VAL A 11 -10.16 -9.36 -7.02
N ASN A 12 -10.73 -8.94 -5.89
CA ASN A 12 -9.99 -8.23 -4.84
C ASN A 12 -8.87 -9.09 -4.24
N GLY A 13 -9.13 -10.38 -4.02
CA GLY A 13 -8.10 -11.32 -3.56
C GLY A 13 -6.89 -11.39 -4.51
N LYS A 14 -7.13 -11.45 -5.83
CA LYS A 14 -6.05 -11.48 -6.84
C LYS A 14 -5.28 -10.16 -6.93
N ILE A 15 -5.99 -9.04 -6.85
CA ILE A 15 -5.38 -7.70 -6.83
C ILE A 15 -4.51 -7.54 -5.58
N CYS A 16 -5.01 -7.98 -4.43
CA CYS A 16 -4.27 -7.99 -3.18
C CYS A 16 -2.99 -8.84 -3.28
N ASP A 17 -3.08 -10.06 -3.82
CA ASP A 17 -1.91 -10.92 -4.04
C ASP A 17 -0.84 -10.24 -4.91
N ALA A 18 -1.27 -9.54 -5.96
CA ALA A 18 -0.36 -8.80 -6.84
C ALA A 18 0.35 -7.66 -6.08
N PHE A 19 -0.38 -6.87 -5.29
CA PHE A 19 0.21 -5.80 -4.49
C PHE A 19 1.16 -6.33 -3.42
N LEU A 20 0.79 -7.39 -2.71
CA LEU A 20 1.67 -8.00 -1.71
C LEU A 20 2.94 -8.56 -2.36
N THR A 21 2.84 -9.10 -3.58
CA THR A 21 4.00 -9.55 -4.36
C THR A 21 4.94 -8.40 -4.69
N VAL A 22 4.40 -7.24 -5.08
CA VAL A 22 5.20 -6.02 -5.34
C VAL A 22 5.90 -5.56 -4.06
N LEU A 23 5.19 -5.50 -2.94
CA LEU A 23 5.76 -5.06 -1.66
C LEU A 23 6.84 -6.01 -1.12
N ALA A 24 6.79 -7.30 -1.49
CA ALA A 24 7.80 -8.29 -1.12
C ALA A 24 9.10 -8.19 -1.94
N ARG A 25 9.12 -7.44 -3.05
CA ARG A 25 10.31 -7.29 -3.90
C ARG A 25 11.31 -6.31 -3.29
N GLU A 26 12.53 -6.79 -3.10
CA GLU A 26 13.60 -5.96 -2.53
C GLU A 26 14.17 -4.94 -3.52
N ASP A 27 14.07 -5.19 -4.82
CA ASP A 27 14.60 -4.35 -5.90
C ASP A 27 13.59 -3.31 -6.42
N GLU A 28 12.39 -3.26 -5.82
CA GLU A 28 11.34 -2.36 -6.28
C GLU A 28 11.62 -0.88 -5.91
N SER A 29 11.22 0.01 -6.82
CA SER A 29 11.43 1.46 -6.66
C SER A 29 10.57 2.04 -5.53
N VAL A 30 11.08 3.10 -4.89
CA VAL A 30 10.38 3.81 -3.81
C VAL A 30 9.03 4.36 -4.29
N ALA A 31 8.97 4.86 -5.53
CA ALA A 31 7.75 5.37 -6.14
C ALA A 31 6.67 4.29 -6.27
N ILE A 32 7.03 3.09 -6.75
CA ILE A 32 6.09 1.97 -6.92
C ILE A 32 5.64 1.45 -5.57
N ILE A 33 6.55 1.33 -4.58
CA ILE A 33 6.19 0.95 -3.22
C ILE A 33 5.21 1.97 -2.62
N SER A 34 5.48 3.27 -2.74
CA SER A 34 4.60 4.34 -2.23
C SER A 34 3.20 4.24 -2.83
N GLN A 35 3.09 4.16 -4.16
CA GLN A 35 1.80 4.05 -4.85
C GLN A 35 1.05 2.77 -4.45
N THR A 36 1.77 1.66 -4.28
CA THR A 36 1.16 0.39 -3.85
C THR A 36 0.61 0.50 -2.42
N LEU A 37 1.35 1.14 -1.51
CA LEU A 37 0.88 1.40 -0.15
C LEU A 37 -0.36 2.28 -0.14
N ASP A 38 -0.38 3.36 -0.92
CA ASP A 38 -1.54 4.27 -1.01
C ASP A 38 -2.79 3.56 -1.53
N VAL A 39 -2.65 2.73 -2.56
CA VAL A 39 -3.78 1.95 -3.10
C VAL A 39 -4.28 0.92 -2.09
N ILE A 40 -3.38 0.25 -1.34
CA ILE A 40 -3.80 -0.68 -0.29
C ILE A 40 -4.55 0.06 0.81
N MET A 41 -4.05 1.22 1.25
CA MET A 41 -4.74 2.02 2.27
C MET A 41 -6.13 2.44 1.80
N ASP A 42 -6.26 2.95 0.58
CA ASP A 42 -7.55 3.34 -0.03
C ASP A 42 -8.52 2.16 -0.16
N MET A 43 -8.03 0.98 -0.55
CA MET A 43 -8.86 -0.21 -0.71
C MET A 43 -9.39 -0.80 0.61
N TYR A 44 -8.68 -0.61 1.72
CA TYR A 44 -8.99 -1.24 3.00
C TYR A 44 -9.26 -0.23 4.11
N SER A 45 -9.52 1.05 3.78
CA SER A 45 -9.88 2.09 4.75
C SER A 45 -11.37 2.19 5.06
N ALA A 46 -12.21 1.44 4.35
CA ALA A 46 -13.67 1.47 4.52
C ALA A 46 -14.09 0.89 5.88
N ASP A 47 -15.08 1.52 6.53
CA ASP A 47 -15.58 1.09 7.83
C ASP A 47 -16.32 -0.26 7.73
N GLU A 48 -16.46 -0.99 8.85
CA GLU A 48 -17.12 -2.31 8.87
C GLU A 48 -18.55 -2.32 8.29
N THR A 49 -19.21 -1.16 8.24
CA THR A 49 -20.58 -0.99 7.75
C THR A 49 -20.68 -0.60 6.29
N ASP A 50 -19.57 -0.32 5.61
CA ASP A 50 -19.57 0.19 4.24
C ASP A 50 -19.71 -0.93 3.20
N GLU A 51 -20.49 -0.69 2.14
CA GLU A 51 -20.65 -1.64 1.02
C GLU A 51 -19.35 -1.94 0.27
N GLY A 52 -18.32 -1.09 0.44
CA GLY A 52 -16.96 -1.27 -0.07
C GLY A 52 -16.01 -1.97 0.91
N ASN A 53 -16.50 -2.47 2.04
CA ASN A 53 -15.64 -3.09 3.03
C ASN A 53 -15.01 -4.39 2.50
N HIS A 54 -13.69 -4.49 2.61
CA HIS A 54 -12.92 -5.66 2.17
C HIS A 54 -12.15 -6.35 3.32
N GLU A 55 -12.61 -6.18 4.56
CA GLU A 55 -11.99 -6.67 5.80
C GLU A 55 -11.76 -8.19 5.79
N ALA A 56 -12.70 -8.96 5.23
CA ALA A 56 -12.53 -10.41 5.09
C ALA A 56 -11.29 -10.77 4.26
N THR A 57 -11.06 -10.04 3.15
CA THR A 57 -9.87 -10.24 2.30
C THR A 57 -8.62 -9.71 3.01
N PHE A 58 -8.71 -8.55 3.67
CA PHE A 58 -7.63 -7.95 4.45
C PHE A 58 -7.07 -8.93 5.49
N ARG A 59 -7.96 -9.57 6.26
CA ARG A 59 -7.60 -10.60 7.27
C ARG A 59 -7.09 -11.87 6.61
N GLN A 60 -7.81 -12.42 5.64
CA GLN A 60 -7.44 -13.69 4.99
C GLN A 60 -6.05 -13.62 4.33
N LYS A 61 -5.69 -12.47 3.76
CA LYS A 61 -4.44 -12.26 3.03
C LYS A 61 -3.30 -11.74 3.90
N ASN A 62 -3.51 -11.56 5.21
CA ASN A 62 -2.51 -11.03 6.14
C ASN A 62 -1.91 -9.68 5.66
N VAL A 63 -2.76 -8.78 5.17
CA VAL A 63 -2.32 -7.48 4.62
C VAL A 63 -1.64 -6.63 5.69
N LEU A 64 -2.21 -6.54 6.89
CA LEU A 64 -1.62 -5.78 7.99
C LEU A 64 -0.20 -6.26 8.39
N PRO A 65 0.04 -7.57 8.62
CA PRO A 65 1.40 -8.08 8.80
C PRO A 65 2.36 -7.70 7.68
N ALA A 66 1.93 -7.79 6.41
CA ALA A 66 2.78 -7.46 5.27
C ALA A 66 3.15 -5.96 5.23
N LEU A 67 2.18 -5.07 5.47
CA LEU A 67 2.43 -3.63 5.57
C LEU A 67 3.43 -3.31 6.69
N LYS A 68 3.24 -3.91 7.87
CA LYS A 68 4.15 -3.74 9.02
C LYS A 68 5.57 -4.22 8.72
N ALA A 69 5.73 -5.28 7.93
CA ALA A 69 7.04 -5.79 7.54
C ALA A 69 7.76 -4.86 6.54
N VAL A 70 7.02 -4.20 5.65
CA VAL A 70 7.57 -3.36 4.57
C VAL A 70 7.94 -1.96 5.05
N LEU A 71 7.15 -1.40 5.97
CA LEU A 71 7.28 -0.04 6.50
C LEU A 71 8.69 0.38 6.92
N PRO A 72 9.45 -0.41 7.71
CA PRO A 72 10.81 -0.05 8.09
C PRO A 72 11.76 0.07 6.89
N SER A 73 11.65 -0.85 5.93
CA SER A 73 12.44 -0.84 4.70
C SER A 73 12.09 0.37 3.84
N PHE A 74 10.79 0.65 3.64
CA PHE A 74 10.32 1.80 2.89
C PHE A 74 10.85 3.12 3.48
N LYS A 75 10.70 3.35 4.78
CA LYS A 75 11.21 4.55 5.48
C LYS A 75 12.71 4.75 5.28
N ARG A 76 13.48 3.66 5.36
CA ARG A 76 14.92 3.67 5.10
C ARG A 76 15.21 4.08 3.65
N ARG A 77 14.51 3.50 2.67
CA ARG A 77 14.72 3.81 1.24
C ARG A 77 14.36 5.26 0.91
N VAL A 78 13.25 5.80 1.43
CA VAL A 78 12.88 7.22 1.28
C VAL A 78 14.01 8.13 1.78
N THR A 79 14.61 7.79 2.92
CA THR A 79 15.75 8.56 3.48
C THR A 79 16.97 8.52 2.56
N LEU A 80 17.23 7.41 1.87
CA LEU A 80 18.35 7.25 0.93
C LEU A 80 18.14 8.00 -0.39
N GLU A 81 16.91 8.34 -0.74
CA GLU A 81 16.58 9.15 -1.91
C GLU A 81 16.66 10.67 -1.65
N ARG A 82 16.93 11.07 -0.40
CA ARG A 82 17.05 12.48 -0.03
C ARG A 82 18.14 13.17 -0.84
N GLY A 83 17.75 14.21 -1.58
CA GLY A 83 18.63 14.99 -2.43
C GLY A 83 18.89 14.39 -3.82
N LYS A 84 18.31 13.23 -4.14
CA LYS A 84 18.36 12.62 -5.48
C LYS A 84 17.09 12.87 -6.30
N VAL A 85 15.97 13.13 -5.61
CA VAL A 85 14.66 13.38 -6.19
C VAL A 85 14.19 14.80 -5.87
N ASP A 86 13.18 15.26 -6.60
CA ASP A 86 12.55 16.55 -6.35
C ASP A 86 11.84 16.60 -4.98
N ALA A 87 11.58 17.82 -4.53
CA ALA A 87 11.01 18.06 -3.20
C ALA A 87 9.58 17.51 -3.05
N GLU A 88 8.79 17.56 -4.12
CA GLU A 88 7.39 17.12 -4.13
C GLU A 88 7.31 15.59 -3.98
N SER A 89 8.08 14.84 -4.78
CA SER A 89 8.19 13.38 -4.66
C SER A 89 8.64 12.97 -3.25
N MET A 90 9.60 13.68 -2.68
CA MET A 90 10.10 13.41 -1.33
C MET A 90 9.06 13.69 -0.24
N GLU A 91 8.27 14.75 -0.39
CA GLU A 91 7.18 15.10 0.53
C GLU A 91 6.06 14.05 0.47
N MET A 92 5.62 13.68 -0.74
CA MET A 92 4.62 12.65 -0.97
C MET A 92 5.03 11.31 -0.33
N TRP A 93 6.28 10.87 -0.50
CA TRP A 93 6.73 9.60 0.09
C TRP A 93 6.83 9.64 1.62
N LYS A 94 7.16 10.81 2.19
CA LYS A 94 7.13 10.98 3.65
C LYS A 94 5.71 10.93 4.18
N GLU A 95 4.76 11.55 3.48
CA GLU A 95 3.35 11.51 3.83
C GLU A 95 2.82 10.07 3.81
N CYS A 96 3.09 9.33 2.73
CA CYS A 96 2.75 7.90 2.63
C CYS A 96 3.31 7.09 3.82
N ALA A 97 4.58 7.33 4.20
CA ALA A 97 5.21 6.66 5.33
C ALA A 97 4.60 7.02 6.70
N ILE A 98 3.96 8.18 6.84
CA ILE A 98 3.23 8.62 8.03
C ILE A 98 1.85 7.95 8.06
N ASN A 99 1.14 7.95 6.93
CA ASN A 99 -0.22 7.40 6.81
C ASN A 99 -0.25 5.88 7.06
N CYS A 100 0.82 5.17 6.72
CA CYS A 100 0.95 3.73 6.96
C CYS A 100 1.21 3.34 8.45
N LYS A 101 1.19 4.26 9.41
CA LYS A 101 1.59 4.01 10.82
C LYS A 101 0.60 3.12 11.59
#